data_AF-A0A936GF41-F1
#
_entry.id   AF-A0A936GF41-F1
#
_cell.length_a   1.000
_cell.length_b   1.000
_cell.length_c   1.000
_cell.angle_alpha   90.00
_cell.angle_beta   90.00
_cell.angle_gamma   90.00
#
_symmetry.space_group_name_H-M   'P 1'
#
loop_
_entity.id
_entity.type
_entity.pdbx_description
1 polymer ?
#
loop_
_entity_poly.entity_id
_entity_poly.type
_entity_poly.pdbx_seq_one_letter_code
_entity_poly.pdbx_strand_id
1 'polypeptide(L)'
;MIPSTNLYIFFDDYIYTNINTIPFIDEGKAKFSSNFDYEMLFDETKRISFDIGIEMDIVEITFRTAFEFDGSEYSWKDLFEQDFIFILAKRSVDNCYDAFIEFCDTNNIPIDHSIEIDQKVYEKITHETIEQYINYRSKSDLQHEYLINNVGLECETGTDTIATIKPTFAVLDEILYLNDQFFRTNNCEAFSDFVPLPRYNTIKINCSIIEIDNIELNFYDTILFFICLDCALQMLIGDKSDILISAIEKKGVDKEMLKTFFKEGTELFKQLQEVLKSTNTRILNFDKQPDWNSILQ
;
A
#
# COMPACT_ATOMS: atom_id res chain seq x y z
N MET A 1 -28.83 23.23 20.23
CA MET A 1 -28.11 23.13 18.95
C MET A 1 -27.06 22.05 19.17
N ILE A 2 -27.27 20.86 18.61
CA ILE A 2 -26.28 19.78 18.68
C ILE A 2 -25.13 20.24 17.76
N PRO A 3 -23.86 20.28 18.22
CA PRO A 3 -22.74 20.60 17.34
C PRO A 3 -22.80 19.63 16.16
N SER A 4 -22.67 20.15 14.93
CA SER A 4 -22.62 19.30 13.73
C SER A 4 -21.57 18.22 13.94
N THR A 5 -21.99 16.95 13.96
CA THR A 5 -21.07 15.82 13.90
C THR A 5 -20.40 15.87 12.54
N ASN A 6 -19.08 16.05 12.53
CA ASN A 6 -18.30 15.94 11.30
C ASN A 6 -18.17 14.44 11.01
N LEU A 7 -19.12 13.92 10.25
CA LEU A 7 -19.10 12.54 9.78
C LEU A 7 -18.22 12.50 8.53
N TYR A 8 -17.03 11.91 8.63
CA TYR A 8 -16.21 11.63 7.47
C TYR A 8 -16.52 10.20 7.01
N ILE A 9 -17.22 10.09 5.88
CA ILE A 9 -17.51 8.82 5.21
C ILE A 9 -16.36 8.57 4.25
N PHE A 10 -15.33 7.87 4.72
CA PHE A 10 -14.06 7.81 4.01
C PHE A 10 -14.04 6.81 2.85
N PHE A 11 -14.85 5.73 2.90
CA PHE A 11 -14.80 4.65 1.91
C PHE A 11 -15.96 4.63 0.91
N ASP A 12 -17.18 5.02 1.33
CA ASP A 12 -18.29 5.13 0.37
C ASP A 12 -18.16 6.37 -0.54
N ASP A 13 -17.33 7.36 -0.18
CA ASP A 13 -17.02 8.53 -1.03
C ASP A 13 -15.68 8.38 -1.77
N TYR A 14 -14.71 7.68 -1.18
CA TYR A 14 -13.45 7.28 -1.82
C TYR A 14 -13.55 5.84 -2.32
N ILE A 15 -14.54 5.61 -3.20
CA ILE A 15 -14.78 4.35 -3.88
C ILE A 15 -13.58 4.06 -4.81
N TYR A 16 -12.58 3.34 -4.31
CA TYR A 16 -11.53 2.72 -5.14
C TYR A 16 -12.01 1.43 -5.82
N THR A 17 -13.33 1.19 -5.90
CA THR A 17 -13.93 -0.07 -6.41
C THR A 17 -13.65 -0.38 -7.88
N ASN A 18 -12.74 0.32 -8.54
CA ASN A 18 -12.29 0.01 -9.90
C ASN A 18 -10.79 0.24 -10.13
N ILE A 19 -9.93 0.20 -9.10
CA ILE A 19 -8.52 -0.17 -9.35
C ILE A 19 -8.48 -1.69 -9.41
N ASN A 20 -9.15 -2.27 -10.40
CA ASN A 20 -8.77 -3.61 -10.80
C ASN A 20 -7.31 -3.50 -11.21
N THR A 21 -6.47 -4.41 -10.72
CA THR A 21 -5.18 -4.68 -11.34
C THR A 21 -5.37 -4.65 -12.84
N ILE A 22 -4.47 -4.00 -13.59
CA ILE A 22 -4.50 -4.12 -15.05
C ILE A 22 -4.55 -5.63 -15.34
N PRO A 23 -5.63 -6.13 -15.96
CA PRO A 23 -5.79 -7.56 -16.17
C PRO A 23 -4.62 -8.02 -17.02
N PHE A 24 -4.05 -9.16 -16.63
CA PHE A 24 -2.87 -9.74 -17.22
C PHE A 24 -2.81 -9.54 -18.74
N ILE A 25 -1.80 -8.80 -19.19
CA ILE A 25 -1.52 -8.65 -20.62
C ILE A 25 -0.82 -9.94 -21.04
N ASP A 26 -1.54 -10.81 -21.75
CA ASP A 26 -0.97 -12.05 -22.31
C ASP A 26 -0.11 -11.70 -23.52
N GLU A 27 1.20 -11.68 -23.33
CA GLU A 27 2.18 -11.55 -24.42
C GLU A 27 2.99 -12.84 -24.54
N GLY A 28 2.31 -13.89 -24.99
CA GLY A 28 2.95 -15.17 -25.31
C GLY A 28 3.21 -16.03 -24.09
N LYS A 29 4.41 -15.94 -23.48
CA LYS A 29 4.81 -16.76 -22.32
C LYS A 29 4.80 -15.99 -20.99
N ALA A 30 4.61 -14.68 -21.04
CA ALA A 30 4.64 -13.81 -19.87
C ALA A 30 3.35 -13.00 -19.79
N LYS A 31 2.86 -12.83 -18.57
CA LYS A 31 1.72 -11.98 -18.25
C LYS A 31 2.18 -10.79 -17.45
N PHE A 32 1.71 -9.60 -17.82
CA PHE A 32 2.00 -8.37 -17.10
C PHE A 32 0.79 -7.89 -16.32
N SER A 33 1.00 -7.57 -15.05
CA SER A 33 0.05 -6.81 -14.25
C SER A 33 0.67 -5.47 -13.87
N SER A 34 -0.17 -4.47 -13.58
CA SER A 34 0.35 -3.25 -13.00
C SER A 34 -0.66 -2.57 -12.09
N ASN A 35 -0.13 -1.87 -11.11
CA ASN A 35 -0.82 -0.84 -10.37
C ASN A 35 0.06 0.40 -10.28
N PHE A 36 -0.52 1.51 -9.83
CA PHE A 36 0.22 2.72 -9.55
C PHE A 36 -0.30 3.43 -8.31
N ASP A 37 0.55 4.27 -7.75
CA ASP A 37 0.18 5.22 -6.73
C ASP A 37 0.95 6.53 -6.88
N TYR A 38 0.46 7.61 -6.26
CA TYR A 38 1.12 8.90 -6.27
C TYR A 38 0.81 9.70 -5.02
N GLU A 39 1.77 10.51 -4.59
CA GLU A 39 1.69 11.32 -3.39
C GLU A 39 2.50 12.60 -3.54
N MET A 40 2.10 13.63 -2.78
CA MET A 40 2.88 14.83 -2.58
C MET A 40 3.48 14.75 -1.19
N LEU A 41 4.80 14.79 -1.11
CA LEU A 41 5.54 14.82 0.14
C LEU A 41 5.43 16.22 0.77
N PHE A 42 5.72 16.33 2.06
CA PHE A 42 5.57 17.59 2.81
C PHE A 42 6.56 18.68 2.41
N ASP A 43 7.62 18.32 1.68
CA ASP A 43 8.56 19.25 1.06
C ASP A 43 8.15 19.67 -0.36
N GLU A 44 6.88 19.41 -0.74
CA GLU A 44 6.30 19.65 -2.08
C GLU A 44 6.84 18.75 -3.20
N THR A 45 7.76 17.82 -2.88
CA THR A 45 8.20 16.80 -3.83
C THR A 45 7.03 15.93 -4.22
N LYS A 46 6.90 15.63 -5.52
CA LYS A 46 5.88 14.70 -6.02
C LYS A 46 6.52 13.36 -6.32
N ARG A 47 5.83 12.30 -5.90
CA ARG A 47 6.22 10.92 -6.14
C ARG A 47 5.14 10.20 -6.91
N ILE A 48 5.52 9.51 -7.98
CA ILE A 48 4.68 8.53 -8.68
C ILE A 48 5.38 7.18 -8.60
N SER A 49 4.63 6.15 -8.23
CA SER A 49 5.12 4.78 -8.14
C SER A 49 4.30 3.84 -9.01
N PHE A 50 4.96 2.87 -9.61
CA PHE A 50 4.36 1.77 -10.35
C PHE A 50 4.75 0.45 -9.70
N ASP A 51 3.75 -0.37 -9.41
CA ASP A 51 3.94 -1.76 -8.99
C ASP A 51 3.69 -2.62 -10.24
N ILE A 52 4.76 -3.10 -10.89
CA ILE A 52 4.66 -3.94 -12.09
C ILE A 52 4.84 -5.40 -11.70
N GLY A 53 3.91 -6.26 -12.10
CA GLY A 53 4.01 -7.70 -11.95
C GLY A 53 4.36 -8.39 -13.26
N ILE A 54 5.26 -9.37 -13.21
CA ILE A 54 5.57 -10.28 -14.31
C ILE A 54 5.32 -11.70 -13.82
N GLU A 55 4.38 -12.40 -14.46
CA GLU A 55 4.06 -13.80 -14.21
C GLU A 55 4.44 -14.66 -15.42
N MET A 56 5.17 -15.73 -15.15
CA MET A 56 5.41 -16.86 -16.06
C MET A 56 5.05 -18.17 -15.36
N ASP A 57 4.90 -19.26 -16.10
CA ASP A 57 4.36 -20.56 -15.64
C ASP A 57 4.80 -21.05 -14.24
N ILE A 58 6.02 -20.72 -13.81
CA ILE A 58 6.60 -21.17 -12.53
C ILE A 58 7.08 -20.05 -11.61
N VAL A 59 6.95 -18.79 -12.03
CA VAL A 59 7.51 -17.65 -11.30
C VAL A 59 6.67 -16.40 -11.50
N GLU A 60 6.36 -15.73 -10.41
CA GLU A 60 5.71 -14.44 -10.39
C GLU A 60 6.54 -13.50 -9.53
N ILE A 61 6.84 -12.31 -10.05
CA ILE A 61 7.39 -11.24 -9.24
C ILE A 61 6.52 -9.99 -9.36
N THR A 62 6.55 -9.16 -8.33
CA THR A 62 6.08 -7.78 -8.42
C THR A 62 7.21 -6.86 -7.96
N PHE A 63 7.51 -5.86 -8.76
CA PHE A 63 8.57 -4.90 -8.49
C PHE A 63 8.00 -3.47 -8.51
N ARG A 64 8.30 -2.71 -7.47
CA ARG A 64 7.88 -1.30 -7.37
C ARG A 64 9.01 -0.39 -7.82
N THR A 65 8.71 0.49 -8.78
CA THR A 65 9.57 1.60 -9.15
C THR A 65 8.91 2.91 -8.73
N ALA A 66 9.62 3.76 -7.99
CA ALA A 66 9.18 5.09 -7.60
C ALA A 66 10.02 6.16 -8.29
N PHE A 67 9.36 7.24 -8.71
CA PHE A 67 9.97 8.42 -9.33
C PHE A 67 9.60 9.64 -8.51
N GLU A 68 10.63 10.39 -8.11
CA GLU A 68 10.48 11.66 -7.41
C GLU A 68 10.90 12.81 -8.31
N PHE A 69 10.18 13.91 -8.23
CA PHE A 69 10.48 15.11 -8.98
C PHE A 69 9.96 16.35 -8.25
N ASP A 70 10.63 17.48 -8.45
CA ASP A 70 10.14 18.79 -8.01
C ASP A 70 8.85 19.10 -8.77
N GLY A 71 7.74 19.03 -8.04
CA GLY A 71 6.40 19.17 -8.58
C GLY A 71 5.76 20.52 -8.27
N SER A 72 6.52 21.47 -7.70
CA SER A 72 6.00 22.75 -7.22
C SER A 72 5.32 23.58 -8.33
N GLU A 73 5.81 23.48 -9.57
CA GLU A 73 5.26 24.19 -10.73
C GLU A 73 4.21 23.40 -11.55
N TYR A 74 4.02 22.11 -11.26
CA TYR A 74 3.19 21.22 -12.07
C TYR A 74 1.98 20.73 -11.27
N SER A 75 0.78 20.78 -11.84
CA SER A 75 -0.38 20.11 -11.23
C SER A 75 -0.31 18.60 -11.44
N TRP A 76 -1.06 17.80 -10.66
CA TRP A 76 -1.18 16.36 -10.94
C TRP A 76 -1.70 16.09 -12.35
N LYS A 77 -2.60 16.92 -12.86
CA LYS A 77 -3.11 16.80 -14.22
C LYS A 77 -2.02 16.91 -15.28
N ASP A 78 -1.05 17.80 -15.09
CA ASP A 78 0.07 17.99 -16.03
C ASP A 78 1.01 16.77 -16.03
N LEU A 79 1.10 16.06 -14.90
CA LEU A 79 1.93 14.88 -14.73
C LEU A 79 1.26 13.60 -15.25
N PHE A 80 -0.07 13.57 -15.33
CA PHE A 80 -0.82 12.46 -15.92
C PHE A 80 -1.09 12.65 -17.43
N GLU A 81 -0.18 13.32 -18.14
CA GLU A 81 -0.17 13.39 -19.60
C GLU A 81 0.50 12.15 -20.23
N GLN A 82 0.09 11.81 -21.46
CA GLN A 82 0.51 10.60 -22.18
C GLN A 82 2.03 10.44 -22.23
N ASP A 83 2.75 11.48 -22.67
CA ASP A 83 4.19 11.39 -22.88
C ASP A 83 4.96 11.22 -21.57
N PHE A 84 4.51 11.87 -20.49
CA PHE A 84 5.15 11.78 -19.19
C PHE A 84 4.94 10.40 -18.55
N ILE A 85 3.69 9.94 -18.46
CA ILE A 85 3.37 8.63 -17.90
C ILE A 85 3.98 7.51 -18.74
N PHE A 86 4.07 7.65 -20.06
CA PHE A 86 4.71 6.66 -20.92
C PHE A 86 6.17 6.41 -20.54
N ILE A 87 6.93 7.49 -20.27
CA ILE A 87 8.32 7.39 -19.84
C ILE A 87 8.43 6.63 -18.52
N LEU A 88 7.57 6.95 -17.55
CA LEU A 88 7.59 6.30 -16.23
C LEU A 88 7.16 4.83 -16.29
N ALA A 89 6.08 4.54 -17.02
CA ALA A 89 5.56 3.19 -17.21
C ALA A 89 6.59 2.30 -17.90
N LYS A 90 7.19 2.77 -19.01
CA LYS A 90 8.25 2.06 -19.70
C LYS A 90 9.41 1.73 -18.76
N ARG A 91 9.92 2.73 -18.04
CA ARG A 91 11.05 2.55 -17.12
C ARG A 91 10.72 1.56 -15.99
N SER A 92 9.48 1.57 -15.51
CA SER A 92 9.03 0.66 -14.45
C SER A 92 8.93 -0.78 -14.92
N VAL A 93 8.45 -1.00 -16.15
CA VAL A 93 8.39 -2.33 -16.76
C VAL A 93 9.80 -2.86 -17.02
N ASP A 94 10.70 -2.03 -17.57
CA ASP A 94 12.09 -2.42 -17.80
C ASP A 94 12.78 -2.78 -16.47
N ASN A 95 12.62 -1.98 -15.42
CA ASN A 95 13.17 -2.28 -14.09
C ASN A 95 12.60 -3.59 -13.50
N CYS A 96 11.30 -3.84 -13.68
CA CYS A 96 10.68 -5.08 -13.20
C CYS A 96 11.23 -6.29 -13.97
N TYR A 97 11.43 -6.17 -15.27
CA TYR A 97 12.06 -7.24 -16.06
C TYR A 97 13.48 -7.52 -15.60
N ASP A 98 14.30 -6.49 -15.36
CA ASP A 98 15.66 -6.67 -14.83
C ASP A 98 15.63 -7.41 -13.47
N ALA A 99 14.71 -7.02 -12.57
CA ALA A 99 14.52 -7.69 -11.28
C ALA A 99 14.03 -9.14 -11.43
N PHE A 100 13.21 -9.43 -12.45
CA PHE A 100 12.75 -10.78 -12.77
C PHE A 100 13.89 -11.68 -13.20
N ILE A 101 14.76 -11.19 -14.09
CA ILE A 101 15.95 -11.92 -14.52
C ILE A 101 16.86 -12.20 -13.32
N GLU A 102 17.16 -11.19 -12.51
CA GLU A 102 18.00 -11.34 -11.31
C GLU A 102 17.41 -12.36 -10.31
N PHE A 103 16.10 -12.32 -10.08
CA PHE A 103 15.41 -13.27 -9.21
C PHE A 103 15.52 -14.70 -9.74
N CYS A 104 15.32 -14.91 -11.04
CA CYS A 104 15.40 -16.22 -11.65
C CYS A 104 16.83 -16.78 -11.60
N ASP A 105 17.82 -15.95 -11.91
CA ASP A 105 19.25 -16.32 -11.84
C ASP A 105 19.65 -16.71 -10.42
N THR A 106 19.25 -15.90 -9.42
CA THR A 106 19.54 -16.15 -8.00
C THR A 106 18.94 -17.47 -7.51
N ASN A 107 17.76 -17.83 -8.01
CA ASN A 107 17.03 -19.03 -7.60
C ASN A 107 17.25 -20.23 -8.55
N ASN A 108 18.13 -20.12 -9.54
CA ASN A 108 18.38 -21.13 -10.58
C ASN A 108 17.09 -21.57 -11.31
N ILE A 109 16.17 -20.63 -11.53
CA ILE A 109 14.94 -20.87 -12.28
C ILE A 109 15.25 -20.73 -13.78
N PRO A 110 15.11 -21.80 -14.58
CA PRO A 110 15.39 -21.72 -16.01
C PRO A 110 14.33 -20.86 -16.70
N ILE A 111 14.75 -19.74 -17.27
CA ILE A 111 13.88 -18.83 -18.01
C ILE A 111 14.36 -18.61 -19.44
N ASP A 112 13.42 -18.26 -20.30
CA ASP A 112 13.67 -17.89 -21.68
C ASP A 112 14.06 -16.42 -21.74
N HIS A 113 15.36 -16.10 -21.80
CA HIS A 113 15.83 -14.71 -21.85
C HIS A 113 15.49 -13.98 -23.16
N SER A 114 14.81 -14.63 -24.11
CA SER A 114 14.38 -14.01 -25.37
C SER A 114 13.02 -13.32 -25.30
N ILE A 115 12.49 -13.06 -24.09
CA ILE A 115 11.24 -12.31 -23.93
C ILE A 115 11.52 -10.86 -24.32
N GLU A 116 10.98 -10.45 -25.46
CA GLU A 116 10.92 -9.05 -25.84
C GLU A 116 9.61 -8.46 -25.30
N ILE A 117 9.72 -7.36 -24.55
CA ILE A 117 8.55 -6.63 -24.07
C ILE A 117 8.02 -5.80 -25.24
N ASP A 118 6.79 -6.08 -25.69
CA ASP A 118 6.18 -5.31 -26.78
C ASP A 118 5.92 -3.87 -26.32
N GLN A 119 6.07 -2.92 -27.24
CA GLN A 119 5.68 -1.53 -27.02
C GLN A 119 4.22 -1.41 -26.57
N LYS A 120 3.35 -2.34 -26.99
CA LYS A 120 1.94 -2.40 -26.56
C LYS A 120 1.77 -2.54 -25.04
N VAL A 121 2.68 -3.23 -24.34
CA VAL A 121 2.64 -3.32 -22.86
C VAL A 121 2.77 -1.92 -22.26
N TYR A 122 3.79 -1.18 -22.70
CA TYR A 122 4.03 0.18 -22.22
C TYR A 122 2.83 1.09 -22.53
N GLU A 123 2.31 1.05 -23.75
CA GLU A 123 1.16 1.86 -24.18
C GLU A 123 -0.10 1.55 -23.37
N LYS A 124 -0.39 0.27 -23.13
CA LYS A 124 -1.57 -0.16 -22.36
C LYS A 124 -1.46 0.27 -20.90
N ILE A 125 -0.33 0.02 -20.24
CA ILE A 125 -0.11 0.46 -18.84
C ILE A 125 -0.22 1.98 -18.73
N THR A 126 0.34 2.71 -19.68
CA THR A 126 0.25 4.17 -19.74
C THR A 126 -1.19 4.64 -19.84
N HIS A 127 -1.93 4.11 -20.83
CA HIS A 127 -3.30 4.49 -21.09
C HIS A 127 -4.19 4.23 -19.87
N GLU A 128 -4.10 3.02 -19.30
CA GLU A 128 -4.92 2.64 -18.15
C GLU A 128 -4.56 3.44 -16.88
N THR A 129 -3.28 3.77 -16.67
CA THR A 129 -2.86 4.65 -15.56
C THR A 129 -3.51 6.03 -15.67
N ILE A 130 -3.49 6.61 -16.88
CA ILE A 130 -4.08 7.92 -17.15
C ILE A 130 -5.60 7.85 -17.01
N GLU A 131 -6.25 6.85 -17.62
CA GLU A 131 -7.69 6.67 -17.48
C GLU A 131 -8.10 6.52 -16.02
N GLN A 132 -7.33 5.75 -15.24
CA GLN A 132 -7.62 5.56 -13.83
C GLN A 132 -7.52 6.86 -13.03
N TYR A 133 -6.47 7.66 -13.28
CA TYR A 133 -6.34 8.96 -12.65
C TYR A 133 -7.49 9.90 -13.03
N ILE A 134 -7.75 10.07 -14.33
CA ILE A 134 -8.74 11.02 -14.84
C ILE A 134 -10.15 10.63 -14.39
N ASN A 135 -10.53 9.37 -14.55
CA ASN A 135 -11.92 8.94 -14.39
C ASN A 135 -12.28 8.59 -12.95
N TYR A 136 -11.32 8.15 -12.12
CA TYR A 136 -11.61 7.62 -10.79
C TYR A 136 -10.94 8.38 -9.64
N ARG A 137 -9.68 8.82 -9.79
CA ARG A 137 -8.94 9.40 -8.65
C ARG A 137 -9.01 10.92 -8.56
N SER A 138 -8.85 11.64 -9.67
CA SER A 138 -8.69 13.10 -9.70
C SER A 138 -9.81 13.87 -9.00
N LYS A 139 -11.07 13.46 -9.20
CA LYS A 139 -12.23 14.08 -8.55
C LYS A 139 -12.26 13.81 -7.05
N SER A 140 -11.89 12.60 -6.64
CA SER A 140 -11.83 12.22 -5.23
C SER A 140 -10.73 13.01 -4.51
N ASP A 141 -9.56 13.17 -5.13
CA ASP A 141 -8.47 13.98 -4.58
C ASP A 141 -8.88 15.43 -4.32
N LEU A 142 -9.60 16.05 -5.27
CA LEU A 142 -10.11 17.40 -5.10
C LEU A 142 -11.12 17.51 -3.95
N GLN A 143 -11.91 16.46 -3.69
CA GLN A 143 -12.86 16.43 -2.58
C GLN A 143 -12.16 16.23 -1.23
N HIS A 144 -11.01 15.54 -1.22
CA HIS A 144 -10.28 15.15 -0.02
C HIS A 144 -8.93 15.87 0.13
N GLU A 145 -8.74 16.98 -0.58
CA GLU A 145 -7.49 17.75 -0.65
C GLU A 145 -6.92 18.06 0.74
N TYR A 146 -7.78 18.45 1.68
CA TYR A 146 -7.37 18.70 3.06
C TYR A 146 -6.72 17.48 3.73
N LEU A 147 -7.27 16.28 3.52
CA LEU A 147 -6.77 15.07 4.16
C LEU A 147 -5.45 14.60 3.55
N ILE A 148 -5.26 14.86 2.25
CA ILE A 148 -4.05 14.49 1.50
C ILE A 148 -2.90 15.45 1.81
N ASN A 149 -3.19 16.74 1.97
CA ASN A 149 -2.16 17.78 2.08
C ASN A 149 -1.82 18.20 3.52
N ASN A 150 -2.50 17.66 4.54
CA ASN A 150 -2.24 18.03 5.93
C ASN A 150 -1.73 16.82 6.72
N VAL A 151 -0.73 17.07 7.56
CA VAL A 151 -0.16 16.09 8.50
C VAL A 151 -1.25 15.59 9.43
N GLY A 152 -1.40 14.27 9.51
CA GLY A 152 -2.31 13.58 10.42
C GLY A 152 -1.59 12.89 11.58
N LEU A 153 -0.39 12.36 11.33
CA LEU A 153 0.43 11.67 12.32
C LEU A 153 1.90 11.99 12.11
N GLU A 154 2.55 12.46 13.17
CA GLU A 154 4.00 12.61 13.26
C GLU A 154 4.52 11.50 14.16
N CYS A 155 5.53 10.78 13.69
CA CYS A 155 6.13 9.67 14.42
C CYS A 155 7.63 9.94 14.57
N GLU A 156 8.04 10.19 15.81
CA GLU A 156 9.46 10.29 16.14
C GLU A 156 10.12 8.90 16.13
N THR A 157 11.36 8.86 15.65
CA THR A 157 12.20 7.68 15.70
C THR A 157 12.40 7.26 17.15
N GLY A 158 11.93 6.07 17.49
CA GLY A 158 12.00 5.54 18.85
C GLY A 158 11.72 4.05 18.89
N THR A 159 12.24 3.37 19.91
CA THR A 159 12.10 1.93 20.05
C THR A 159 10.63 1.49 20.06
N ASP A 160 9.77 2.24 20.74
CA ASP A 160 8.33 1.93 20.84
C ASP A 160 7.59 2.17 19.52
N THR A 161 7.91 3.26 18.81
CA THR A 161 7.38 3.57 17.48
C THR A 161 7.77 2.50 16.45
N ILE A 162 9.07 2.14 16.42
CA ILE A 162 9.60 1.08 15.56
C ILE A 162 8.92 -0.25 15.89
N ALA A 163 8.77 -0.57 17.18
CA ALA A 163 8.08 -1.77 17.64
C ALA A 163 6.57 -1.77 17.36
N THR A 164 5.98 -0.63 17.00
CA THR A 164 4.58 -0.54 16.55
C THR A 164 4.49 -0.71 15.03
N ILE A 165 5.32 0.01 14.29
CA ILE A 165 5.28 0.07 12.83
C ILE A 165 5.80 -1.23 12.20
N LYS A 166 6.97 -1.71 12.63
CA LYS A 166 7.63 -2.85 11.99
C LYS A 166 6.79 -4.14 12.07
N PRO A 167 6.22 -4.52 13.22
CA PRO A 167 5.38 -5.71 13.28
C PRO A 167 4.09 -5.57 12.46
N THR A 168 3.52 -4.36 12.36
CA THR A 168 2.32 -4.10 11.53
C THR A 168 2.53 -4.58 10.11
N PHE A 169 3.59 -4.09 9.45
CA PHE A 169 3.87 -4.46 8.06
C PHE A 169 4.44 -5.87 7.93
N ALA A 170 5.20 -6.36 8.91
CA ALA A 170 5.70 -7.73 8.89
C ALA A 170 4.57 -8.77 8.89
N VAL A 171 3.51 -8.53 9.68
CA VAL A 171 2.32 -9.40 9.74
C VAL A 171 1.53 -9.33 8.43
N LEU A 172 1.26 -8.12 7.93
CA LEU A 172 0.51 -7.95 6.69
C LEU A 172 1.23 -8.55 5.48
N ASP A 173 2.56 -8.43 5.40
CA ASP A 173 3.33 -9.08 4.35
C ASP A 173 3.22 -10.61 4.37
N GLU A 174 3.17 -11.22 5.56
CA GLU A 174 2.96 -12.67 5.68
C GLU A 174 1.58 -13.08 5.15
N ILE A 175 0.54 -12.35 5.53
CA ILE A 175 -0.85 -12.67 5.17
C ILE A 175 -1.13 -12.42 3.69
N LEU A 176 -0.56 -11.36 3.13
CA LEU A 176 -0.85 -10.89 1.78
C LEU A 176 0.07 -11.51 0.72
N TYR A 177 1.33 -11.82 1.06
CA TYR A 177 2.32 -12.14 0.02
C TYR A 177 3.19 -13.36 0.29
N LEU A 178 3.61 -13.60 1.53
CA LEU A 178 4.77 -14.45 1.78
C LEU A 178 4.45 -15.84 2.34
N ASN A 179 3.35 -15.98 3.08
CA ASN A 179 3.05 -17.21 3.79
C ASN A 179 2.08 -18.09 3.00
N ASP A 180 2.51 -19.29 2.62
CA ASP A 180 1.75 -20.24 1.81
C ASP A 180 0.49 -20.79 2.50
N GLN A 181 0.37 -20.61 3.82
CA GLN A 181 -0.79 -21.01 4.59
C GLN A 181 -1.95 -20.02 4.50
N PHE A 182 -1.73 -18.88 3.85
CA PHE A 182 -2.73 -17.85 3.59
C PHE A 182 -3.09 -17.83 2.10
N PHE A 183 -4.37 -17.66 1.79
CA PHE A 183 -4.87 -17.61 0.43
C PHE A 183 -4.61 -16.23 -0.18
N ARG A 184 -3.39 -16.01 -0.65
CA ARG A 184 -2.92 -14.73 -1.21
C ARG A 184 -3.95 -14.01 -2.07
N THR A 185 -4.46 -14.62 -3.14
CA THR A 185 -5.42 -13.96 -4.05
C THR A 185 -6.65 -13.45 -3.30
N ASN A 186 -7.27 -14.31 -2.48
CA ASN A 186 -8.46 -13.95 -1.71
C ASN A 186 -8.16 -12.86 -0.67
N ASN A 187 -7.02 -12.97 0.02
CA ASN A 187 -6.65 -12.01 1.05
C ASN A 187 -6.28 -10.65 0.46
N CYS A 188 -5.57 -10.62 -0.66
CA CYS A 188 -5.30 -9.40 -1.41
C CYS A 188 -6.60 -8.73 -1.87
N GLU A 189 -7.53 -9.48 -2.45
CA GLU A 189 -8.85 -8.98 -2.84
C GLU A 189 -9.62 -8.42 -1.65
N ALA A 190 -9.80 -9.22 -0.59
CA ALA A 190 -10.58 -8.83 0.58
C ALA A 190 -9.94 -7.69 1.39
N PHE A 191 -8.62 -7.63 1.49
CA PHE A 191 -7.92 -6.52 2.13
C PHE A 191 -8.01 -5.24 1.28
N SER A 192 -7.99 -5.36 -0.06
CA SER A 192 -8.07 -4.21 -0.97
C SER A 192 -9.40 -3.45 -0.92
N ASP A 193 -10.46 -4.09 -0.41
CA ASP A 193 -11.73 -3.42 -0.09
C ASP A 193 -11.58 -2.36 1.01
N PHE A 194 -10.53 -2.46 1.83
CA PHE A 194 -10.27 -1.56 2.97
C PHE A 194 -8.95 -0.78 2.85
N VAL A 195 -7.92 -1.32 2.20
CA VAL A 195 -6.67 -0.61 1.96
C VAL A 195 -6.20 -0.99 0.56
N PRO A 196 -6.29 -0.09 -0.44
CA PRO A 196 -5.81 -0.39 -1.77
C PRO A 196 -4.34 -0.82 -1.73
N LEU A 197 -4.00 -1.95 -2.36
CA LEU A 197 -2.65 -2.51 -2.32
C LEU A 197 -1.54 -1.50 -2.73
N PRO A 198 -1.75 -0.64 -3.75
CA PRO A 198 -0.74 0.36 -4.11
C PRO A 198 -0.49 1.39 -3.00
N ARG A 199 -1.56 1.78 -2.28
CA ARG A 199 -1.50 2.67 -1.12
C ARG A 199 -0.87 1.97 0.09
N TYR A 200 -1.20 0.70 0.33
CA TYR A 200 -0.51 -0.12 1.34
C TYR A 200 1.01 -0.12 1.12
N ASN A 201 1.45 -0.34 -0.12
CA ASN A 201 2.86 -0.34 -0.48
C ASN A 201 3.51 1.04 -0.26
N THR A 202 2.81 2.13 -0.60
CA THR A 202 3.27 3.52 -0.34
C THR A 202 3.47 3.76 1.16
N ILE A 203 2.45 3.48 1.97
CA ILE A 203 2.48 3.70 3.42
C ILE A 203 3.58 2.84 4.05
N LYS A 204 3.69 1.58 3.64
CA LYS A 204 4.75 0.68 4.12
C LYS A 204 6.14 1.26 3.87
N ILE A 205 6.39 1.79 2.66
CA ILE A 205 7.68 2.41 2.33
C ILE A 205 7.92 3.65 3.17
N ASN A 206 6.96 4.57 3.24
CA ASN A 206 7.08 5.78 4.05
C ASN A 206 7.32 5.46 5.52
N CYS A 207 6.59 4.49 6.06
CA CYS A 207 6.75 4.04 7.44
C CYS A 207 8.05 3.28 7.69
N SER A 208 8.64 2.61 6.69
CA SER A 208 9.91 1.87 6.86
C SER A 208 11.09 2.80 7.17
N ILE A 209 10.98 4.09 6.81
CA ILE A 209 11.98 5.12 7.10
C ILE A 209 12.10 5.37 8.62
N ILE A 210 11.12 4.97 9.44
CA ILE A 210 11.13 5.18 10.90
C ILE A 210 12.32 4.54 11.61
N GLU A 211 13.01 3.57 10.98
CA GLU A 211 14.23 2.98 11.52
C GLU A 211 15.44 3.94 11.46
N ILE A 212 15.37 4.97 10.62
CA ILE A 212 16.48 5.89 10.32
C ILE A 212 16.12 7.37 10.49
N ASP A 213 14.87 7.77 10.34
CA ASP A 213 14.42 9.15 10.45
C ASP A 213 12.95 9.24 10.91
N ASN A 214 12.55 10.41 11.42
CA ASN A 214 11.16 10.69 11.74
C ASN A 214 10.30 10.59 10.48
N ILE A 215 9.04 10.20 10.65
CA ILE A 215 8.09 10.11 9.55
C ILE A 215 6.88 10.99 9.83
N GLU A 216 6.30 11.51 8.76
CA GLU A 216 5.04 12.22 8.77
C GLU A 216 4.09 11.49 7.83
N LEU A 217 2.87 11.24 8.28
CA LEU A 217 1.78 10.73 7.46
C LEU A 217 0.73 11.82 7.37
N ASN A 218 0.19 12.04 6.17
CA ASN A 218 -1.00 12.88 6.03
C ASN A 218 -2.21 12.21 6.72
N PHE A 219 -3.31 12.94 6.91
CA PHE A 219 -4.51 12.37 7.53
C PHE A 219 -5.02 11.14 6.80
N TYR A 220 -4.90 11.12 5.47
CA TYR A 220 -5.36 10.01 4.65
C TYR A 220 -4.56 8.72 4.96
N ASP A 221 -3.24 8.78 4.90
CA ASP A 221 -2.33 7.67 5.18
C ASP A 221 -2.34 7.26 6.65
N THR A 222 -2.56 8.22 7.55
CA THR A 222 -2.75 7.95 8.98
C THR A 222 -3.92 6.98 9.21
N ILE A 223 -5.05 7.23 8.55
CA ILE A 223 -6.24 6.38 8.69
C ILE A 223 -5.97 4.97 8.15
N LEU A 224 -5.35 4.87 6.97
CA LEU A 224 -5.00 3.59 6.37
C LEU A 224 -3.96 2.82 7.20
N PHE A 225 -2.99 3.53 7.80
CA PHE A 225 -2.04 2.93 8.75
C PHE A 225 -2.76 2.35 9.97
N PHE A 226 -3.74 3.06 10.54
CA PHE A 226 -4.54 2.51 11.64
C PHE A 226 -5.35 1.29 11.19
N ILE A 227 -5.90 1.24 9.98
CA ILE A 227 -6.57 0.03 9.46
C ILE A 227 -5.58 -1.14 9.37
N CYS A 228 -4.36 -0.89 8.89
CA CYS A 228 -3.28 -1.87 8.84
C CYS A 228 -2.91 -2.39 10.24
N LEU A 229 -2.77 -1.49 11.21
CA LEU A 229 -2.45 -1.81 12.60
C LEU A 229 -3.55 -2.66 13.26
N ASP A 230 -4.83 -2.32 13.05
CA ASP A 230 -5.97 -3.08 13.55
C ASP A 230 -5.94 -4.51 13.01
N CYS A 231 -5.75 -4.64 11.70
CA CYS A 231 -5.62 -5.93 11.03
C CYS A 231 -4.47 -6.76 11.63
N ALA A 232 -3.27 -6.19 11.72
CA ALA A 232 -2.11 -6.89 12.26
C ALA A 232 -2.31 -7.35 13.72
N LEU A 233 -2.91 -6.50 14.57
CA LEU A 233 -3.22 -6.86 15.96
C LEU A 233 -4.23 -8.01 16.03
N GLN A 234 -5.32 -7.95 15.26
CA GLN A 234 -6.36 -8.98 15.26
C GLN A 234 -5.82 -10.33 14.76
N MET A 235 -4.99 -10.31 13.72
CA MET A 235 -4.42 -11.53 13.13
C MET A 235 -3.44 -12.22 14.08
N LEU A 236 -2.71 -11.45 14.90
CA LEU A 236 -1.80 -11.99 15.91
C LEU A 236 -2.48 -12.54 17.17
N ILE A 237 -3.79 -12.30 17.35
CA ILE A 237 -4.60 -12.93 18.42
C ILE A 237 -5.60 -13.95 17.89
N GLY A 238 -5.62 -14.17 16.57
CA GLY A 238 -6.55 -15.06 15.90
C GLY A 238 -6.07 -16.51 15.76
N ASP A 239 -6.82 -17.27 14.95
CA ASP A 239 -6.67 -18.72 14.78
C ASP A 239 -5.31 -19.14 14.21
N LYS A 240 -4.67 -18.28 13.41
CA LYS A 240 -3.36 -18.54 12.77
C LYS A 240 -2.20 -17.79 13.44
N SER A 241 -2.38 -17.28 14.65
CA SER A 241 -1.38 -16.49 15.39
C SER A 241 -0.04 -17.21 15.55
N ASP A 242 -0.02 -18.50 15.91
CA ASP A 242 1.22 -19.28 16.08
C ASP A 242 2.08 -19.33 14.80
N ILE A 243 1.43 -19.42 13.64
CA ILE A 243 2.09 -19.43 12.31
C ILE A 243 2.70 -18.06 12.03
N LEU A 244 1.93 -17.00 12.24
CA LEU A 244 2.36 -15.62 12.02
C LEU A 244 3.50 -15.23 12.94
N ILE A 245 3.38 -15.49 14.25
CA ILE A 245 4.43 -15.21 15.24
C ILE A 245 5.74 -15.90 14.84
N SER A 246 5.67 -17.18 14.50
CA SER A 246 6.85 -17.94 14.07
C SER A 246 7.50 -17.39 12.79
N ALA A 247 6.70 -16.82 11.88
CA ALA A 247 7.19 -16.26 10.63
C ALA A 247 7.84 -14.87 10.82
N ILE A 248 7.20 -13.97 11.57
CA ILE A 248 7.73 -12.62 11.84
C ILE A 248 8.94 -12.64 12.79
N GLU A 249 9.06 -13.64 13.67
CA GLU A 249 10.28 -13.85 14.47
C GLU A 249 11.52 -14.02 13.56
N LYS A 250 11.38 -14.69 12.41
CA LYS A 250 12.48 -14.83 11.43
C LYS A 250 12.85 -13.52 10.75
N LYS A 251 11.98 -12.51 10.80
CA LYS A 251 12.20 -11.15 10.29
C LYS A 251 12.68 -10.17 11.37
N GLY A 252 13.06 -10.68 12.55
CA GLY A 252 13.59 -9.88 13.64
C GLY A 252 12.53 -9.22 14.53
N VAL A 253 11.28 -9.67 14.46
CA VAL A 253 10.22 -9.27 15.41
C VAL A 253 10.24 -10.24 16.58
N ASP A 254 11.05 -9.95 17.59
CA ASP A 254 11.18 -10.82 18.76
C ASP A 254 10.02 -10.69 19.76
N LYS A 255 10.03 -11.53 20.81
CA LYS A 255 8.97 -11.56 21.82
C LYS A 255 8.85 -10.27 22.63
N GLU A 256 9.93 -9.54 22.85
CA GLU A 256 9.86 -8.26 23.56
C GLU A 256 9.26 -7.19 22.66
N MET A 257 9.67 -7.14 21.39
CA MET A 257 9.06 -6.28 20.38
C MET A 257 7.56 -6.57 20.21
N LEU A 258 7.14 -7.84 20.22
CA LEU A 258 5.71 -8.20 20.17
C LEU A 258 4.92 -7.74 21.40
N LYS A 259 5.51 -7.81 22.60
CA LYS A 259 4.85 -7.26 23.81
C LYS A 259 4.65 -5.77 23.69
N THR A 260 5.67 -5.05 23.23
CA THR A 260 5.59 -3.61 22.96
C THR A 260 4.55 -3.32 21.89
N PHE A 261 4.55 -4.07 20.79
CA PHE A 261 3.57 -3.96 19.71
C PHE A 261 2.12 -4.03 20.23
N PHE A 262 1.79 -5.05 21.02
CA PHE A 262 0.45 -5.18 21.59
C PHE A 262 0.09 -4.03 22.54
N LYS A 263 1.05 -3.61 23.39
CA LYS A 263 0.85 -2.53 24.36
C LYS A 263 0.63 -1.20 23.65
N GLU A 264 1.57 -0.80 22.81
CA GLU A 264 1.59 0.49 22.13
C GLU A 264 0.51 0.56 21.05
N GLY A 265 0.33 -0.49 20.25
CA GLY A 265 -0.72 -0.54 19.25
C GLY A 265 -2.13 -0.39 19.85
N THR A 266 -2.41 -1.08 20.97
CA THR A 266 -3.69 -0.93 21.68
C THR A 266 -3.86 0.47 22.26
N GLU A 267 -2.78 1.08 22.77
CA GLU A 267 -2.82 2.42 23.32
C GLU A 267 -3.06 3.48 22.22
N LEU A 268 -2.41 3.33 21.06
CA LEU A 268 -2.61 4.17 19.88
C LEU A 268 -4.09 4.19 19.47
N PHE A 269 -4.76 3.03 19.47
CA PHE A 269 -6.19 2.94 19.16
C PHE A 269 -7.06 3.66 20.17
N LYS A 270 -6.77 3.52 21.47
CA LYS A 270 -7.53 4.22 22.51
C LYS A 270 -7.39 5.73 22.35
N GLN A 271 -6.17 6.21 22.12
CA GLN A 271 -5.90 7.63 21.90
C GLN A 271 -6.66 8.13 20.67
N LEU A 272 -6.62 7.41 19.55
CA LEU A 272 -7.39 7.75 18.35
C LEU A 272 -8.89 7.84 18.66
N GLN A 273 -9.46 6.83 19.34
CA GLN A 273 -10.88 6.82 19.69
C GLN A 273 -11.26 7.99 20.62
N GLU A 274 -10.40 8.35 21.58
CA GLU A 274 -10.60 9.50 22.46
C GLU A 274 -10.56 10.82 21.70
N VAL A 275 -9.60 11.00 20.79
CA VAL A 275 -9.49 12.17 19.92
C VAL A 275 -10.73 12.31 19.04
N LEU A 276 -11.15 11.24 18.37
CA LEU A 276 -12.35 11.23 17.53
C LEU A 276 -13.60 11.61 18.33
N LYS A 277 -13.79 11.02 19.52
CA LYS A 277 -14.90 11.36 20.42
C LYS A 277 -14.88 12.83 20.85
N SER A 278 -13.71 13.33 21.27
CA SER A 278 -13.55 14.69 21.77
C SER A 278 -13.81 15.75 20.70
N THR A 279 -13.52 15.43 19.44
CA THR A 279 -13.70 16.32 18.29
C THR A 279 -15.06 16.15 17.60
N ASN A 280 -15.95 15.30 18.14
CA ASN A 280 -17.23 14.93 17.53
C ASN A 280 -17.07 14.46 16.06
N THR A 281 -15.96 13.76 15.82
CA THR A 281 -15.54 13.23 14.53
C THR A 281 -15.69 11.72 14.54
N ARG A 282 -16.05 11.14 13.40
CA ARG A 282 -16.18 9.69 13.25
C ARG A 282 -15.51 9.24 11.96
N ILE A 283 -14.83 8.10 12.04
CA ILE A 283 -14.32 7.36 10.89
C ILE A 283 -15.16 6.08 10.82
N LEU A 284 -16.06 6.01 9.84
CA LEU A 284 -17.03 4.91 9.75
C LEU A 284 -16.40 3.52 9.69
N ASN A 285 -15.18 3.42 9.15
CA ASN A 285 -14.44 2.15 9.07
C ASN A 285 -14.01 1.62 10.44
N PHE A 286 -13.70 2.50 11.38
CA PHE A 286 -13.43 2.09 12.76
C PHE A 286 -14.71 1.81 13.54
N ASP A 287 -15.87 2.28 13.08
CA ASP A 287 -17.16 1.95 13.69
C ASP A 287 -17.72 0.59 13.22
N LYS A 288 -17.29 0.11 12.06
CA LYS A 288 -17.60 -1.21 11.51
C LYS A 288 -16.32 -2.03 11.36
N GLN A 289 -15.56 -2.19 12.44
CA GLN A 289 -14.31 -2.95 12.41
C GLN A 289 -14.56 -4.31 11.73
N PRO A 290 -13.91 -4.57 10.59
CA PRO A 290 -14.02 -5.86 9.95
C PRO A 290 -13.41 -6.92 10.86
N ASP A 291 -14.05 -8.09 10.91
CA ASP A 291 -13.47 -9.25 11.57
C ASP A 291 -12.39 -9.82 10.63
N TRP A 292 -11.18 -9.28 10.75
CA TRP A 292 -10.05 -9.64 9.88
C TRP A 292 -9.73 -11.12 9.93
N ASN A 293 -9.88 -11.76 11.10
CA ASN A 293 -9.69 -13.19 11.23
C ASN A 293 -10.71 -13.98 10.41
N SER A 294 -11.96 -13.54 10.33
CA SER A 294 -12.97 -14.20 9.50
C SER A 294 -12.76 -13.97 7.99
N ILE A 295 -12.15 -12.84 7.63
CA ILE A 295 -12.02 -12.38 6.24
C ILE A 295 -10.72 -12.88 5.61
N LEU A 296 -9.62 -12.83 6.36
CA LEU A 296 -8.27 -13.16 5.89
C LEU A 296 -7.88 -14.54 6.43
N GLN A 297 -7.81 -15.50 5.52
CA GLN A 297 -7.51 -16.90 5.83
C GLN A 297 -6.30 -17.37 5.05
#